data_AF-A0A966CZV7-F1
#
_entry.id   AF-A0A966CZV7-F1
#
_cell.length_a   1.000
_cell.length_b   1.000
_cell.length_c   1.000
_cell.angle_alpha   90.00
_cell.angle_beta   90.00
_cell.angle_gamma   90.00
#
_symmetry.space_group_name_H-M   'P 1'
#
loop_
_entity.id
_entity.type
_entity.pdbx_description
1 polymer ?
#
loop_
_entity_poly.entity_id
_entity_poly.type
_entity_poly.pdbx_seq_one_letter_code
_entity_poly.pdbx_strand_id
1 'polypeptide(L)'
;MFRGVQMGQTDIGCVGLAYQPGVFPVSSAVELPLGFDSASVASMVLHDLVQETNPEEFSGVKVLTMFTSAPSNLMTREQITTLDQIKGVEYRASGIASKVLERLGAVPVSMPMPDVPEALQKGLVKGLLTSMEVLKDMNFAEFCPYQTIGNFQVYTFAVIMNLKAWNSLPQDIQKILDDLAPEQALWTGRYMDGHVQNSLAWVHEKYGTSPVTLSAEDMETARQKLSPLVDEWKTMAESKALPSEDILTRIQRLKAKYETELN
;
A
#
# COMPACT_ATOMS: atom_id res chain seq x y z
N MET A 1 -9.05 14.27 -1.36
CA MET A 1 -7.81 14.91 -0.86
C MET A 1 -7.03 15.59 -1.98
N PHE A 2 -6.47 14.86 -2.96
CA PHE A 2 -5.55 15.40 -3.99
C PHE A 2 -6.02 16.72 -4.63
N ARG A 3 -7.22 16.74 -5.23
CA ARG A 3 -7.78 17.95 -5.85
C ARG A 3 -7.97 19.12 -4.87
N GLY A 4 -8.29 18.84 -3.60
CA GLY A 4 -8.44 19.87 -2.57
C GLY A 4 -7.11 20.57 -2.28
N VAL A 5 -6.02 19.79 -2.16
CA VAL A 5 -4.65 20.34 -2.03
C VAL A 5 -4.28 21.11 -3.30
N GLN A 6 -4.48 20.53 -4.48
CA GLN A 6 -4.17 21.18 -5.75
C GLN A 6 -4.89 22.53 -5.93
N MET A 7 -6.15 22.62 -5.50
CA MET A 7 -6.95 23.85 -5.54
C MET A 7 -6.66 24.83 -4.41
N GLY A 8 -5.84 24.46 -3.42
CA GLY A 8 -5.50 25.31 -2.28
C GLY A 8 -6.59 25.41 -1.22
N GLN A 9 -7.46 24.40 -1.10
CA GLN A 9 -8.42 24.30 0.01
C GLN A 9 -7.75 23.89 1.32
N THR A 10 -6.61 23.19 1.22
CA THR A 10 -5.68 22.90 2.30
C THR A 10 -4.26 22.99 1.74
N ASP A 11 -3.31 23.41 2.55
CA ASP A 11 -1.92 23.56 2.12
C ASP A 11 -1.25 22.20 1.95
N ILE A 12 -1.44 21.28 2.90
CA ILE A 12 -0.84 19.95 2.91
C ILE A 12 -1.94 18.89 3.04
N GLY A 13 -1.75 17.74 2.39
CA GLY A 13 -2.63 16.58 2.53
C GLY A 13 -1.92 15.26 2.28
N CYS A 14 -2.43 14.20 2.90
CA CYS A 14 -1.97 12.81 2.67
C CYS A 14 -2.95 12.09 1.73
N VAL A 15 -2.42 11.47 0.67
CA VAL A 15 -3.21 10.81 -0.38
C VAL A 15 -2.80 9.35 -0.45
N GLY A 16 -3.75 8.43 -0.25
CA GLY A 16 -3.59 7.04 -0.66
C GLY A 16 -3.81 6.90 -2.15
N LEU A 17 -2.79 6.49 -2.90
CA LEU A 17 -2.81 6.53 -4.37
C LEU A 17 -3.79 5.48 -4.95
N ALA A 18 -3.91 4.32 -4.29
CA ALA A 18 -4.86 3.26 -4.61
C ALA A 18 -6.34 3.70 -4.67
N TYR A 19 -6.71 4.83 -4.04
CA TYR A 19 -8.09 5.34 -4.05
C TYR A 19 -8.45 6.09 -5.34
N GLN A 20 -7.47 6.32 -6.22
CA GLN A 20 -7.67 6.98 -7.50
C GLN A 20 -7.07 6.13 -8.63
N PRO A 21 -7.68 4.97 -8.96
CA PRO A 21 -7.16 4.07 -9.98
C PRO A 21 -6.90 4.80 -11.31
N GLY A 22 -5.71 4.59 -11.86
CA GLY A 22 -5.30 5.19 -13.13
C GLY A 22 -4.81 6.63 -13.06
N VAL A 23 -4.87 7.32 -11.91
CA VAL A 23 -4.32 8.68 -11.77
C VAL A 23 -2.80 8.67 -11.57
N PHE A 24 -2.26 7.69 -10.86
CA PHE A 24 -0.83 7.59 -10.49
C PHE A 24 -0.15 6.35 -11.11
N PRO A 25 -0.10 6.21 -12.45
CA PRO A 25 0.40 5.01 -13.09
C PRO A 25 1.86 4.66 -12.77
N VAL A 26 2.72 5.65 -12.47
CA VAL A 26 4.14 5.40 -12.13
C VAL A 26 4.27 4.98 -10.67
N SER A 27 3.76 5.76 -9.73
CA SER A 27 3.88 5.45 -8.30
C SER A 27 3.13 4.18 -7.89
N SER A 28 1.97 3.91 -8.50
CA SER A 28 1.20 2.69 -8.22
C SER A 28 1.87 1.41 -8.72
N ALA A 29 2.95 1.49 -9.50
CA ALA A 29 3.74 0.32 -9.88
C ALA A 29 4.36 -0.37 -8.66
N VAL A 30 4.63 0.37 -7.57
CA VAL A 30 5.12 -0.18 -6.30
C VAL A 30 4.04 -1.02 -5.59
N GLU A 31 2.76 -0.79 -5.89
CA GLU A 31 1.63 -1.58 -5.37
C GLU A 31 1.47 -2.93 -6.09
N LEU A 32 2.26 -3.22 -7.12
CA LEU A 32 2.26 -4.56 -7.73
C LEU A 32 2.76 -5.60 -6.71
N PRO A 33 2.39 -6.88 -6.85
CA PRO A 33 2.87 -7.96 -5.98
C PRO A 33 4.34 -8.28 -6.27
N LEU A 34 5.23 -7.36 -5.92
CA LEU A 34 6.67 -7.40 -6.19
C LEU A 34 7.47 -8.06 -5.05
N GLY A 35 6.78 -8.61 -4.06
CA GLY A 35 7.38 -9.35 -2.95
C GLY A 35 8.12 -8.46 -1.95
N PHE A 36 7.59 -7.28 -1.63
CA PHE A 36 8.06 -6.50 -0.48
C PHE A 36 7.64 -7.20 0.81
N ASP A 37 8.55 -7.29 1.76
CA ASP A 37 8.33 -7.83 3.11
C ASP A 37 8.42 -6.75 4.21
N SER A 38 8.87 -5.54 3.86
CA SER A 38 9.07 -4.42 4.77
C SER A 38 8.48 -3.12 4.20
N ALA A 39 7.76 -2.38 5.04
CA ALA A 39 7.32 -1.02 4.76
C ALA A 39 8.52 -0.06 4.63
N SER A 40 9.60 -0.28 5.39
CA SER A 40 10.85 0.50 5.29
C SER A 40 11.46 0.42 3.89
N VAL A 41 11.64 -0.79 3.37
CA VAL A 41 12.16 -1.02 2.01
C VAL A 41 11.21 -0.42 0.97
N ALA A 42 9.92 -0.75 1.04
CA ALA A 42 8.94 -0.28 0.06
C ALA A 42 8.76 1.25 0.05
N SER A 43 8.82 1.90 1.22
CA SER A 43 8.74 3.36 1.33
C SER A 43 9.93 4.04 0.68
N MET A 44 11.14 3.52 0.89
CA MET A 44 12.35 4.06 0.26
C MET A 44 12.37 3.82 -1.25
N VAL A 45 11.91 2.65 -1.71
CA VAL A 45 11.74 2.38 -3.16
C VAL A 45 10.76 3.35 -3.79
N LEU A 46 9.59 3.58 -3.17
CA LEU A 46 8.61 4.55 -3.66
C LEU A 46 9.19 5.96 -3.74
N HIS A 47 9.86 6.40 -2.67
CA HIS A 47 10.49 7.72 -2.61
C HIS A 47 11.50 7.91 -3.75
N ASP A 48 12.50 7.03 -3.85
CA ASP A 48 13.55 7.12 -4.86
C ASP A 48 13.01 6.96 -6.28
N LEU A 49 12.03 6.07 -6.49
CA LEU A 49 11.40 5.90 -7.81
C LEU A 49 10.78 7.22 -8.29
N VAL A 50 10.01 7.90 -7.45
CA VAL A 50 9.35 9.16 -7.82
C VAL A 50 10.36 10.29 -7.99
N GLN A 51 11.42 10.33 -7.20
CA GLN A 51 12.52 11.28 -7.40
C GLN A 51 13.26 11.05 -8.73
N GLU A 52 13.60 9.80 -9.05
CA GLU A 52 14.36 9.44 -10.25
C GLU A 52 13.57 9.55 -11.55
N THR A 53 12.24 9.40 -11.49
CA THR A 53 11.34 9.46 -12.65
C THR A 53 10.65 10.80 -12.82
N ASN A 54 10.52 11.58 -11.74
CA ASN A 54 9.80 12.86 -11.67
C ASN A 54 8.48 12.83 -12.49
N PRO A 55 7.54 11.94 -12.14
CA PRO A 55 6.42 11.63 -13.02
C PRO A 55 5.41 12.79 -13.07
N GLU A 56 4.84 13.04 -14.25
CA GLU A 56 3.89 14.15 -14.47
C GLU A 56 2.61 14.05 -13.62
N GLU A 57 2.32 12.88 -13.05
CA GLU A 57 1.17 12.62 -12.17
C GLU A 57 1.15 13.51 -10.90
N PHE A 58 2.28 14.10 -10.53
CA PHE A 58 2.38 15.07 -9.43
C PHE A 58 2.60 16.52 -9.87
N SER A 59 2.61 16.84 -11.16
CA SER A 59 2.93 18.18 -11.70
C SER A 59 2.09 19.34 -11.13
N GLY A 60 0.90 19.05 -10.60
CA GLY A 60 0.01 20.05 -9.97
C GLY A 60 0.27 20.33 -8.49
N VAL A 61 1.20 19.63 -7.85
CA VAL A 61 1.48 19.68 -6.40
C VAL A 61 2.98 19.54 -6.13
N LYS A 62 3.43 19.92 -4.93
CA LYS A 62 4.75 19.54 -4.42
C LYS A 62 4.61 18.24 -3.64
N VAL A 63 5.39 17.21 -3.95
CA VAL A 63 5.50 16.02 -3.09
C VAL A 63 6.51 16.33 -1.98
N LEU A 64 6.07 16.24 -0.72
CA LEU A 64 6.92 16.47 0.46
C LEU A 64 7.58 15.18 0.96
N THR A 65 6.88 14.06 0.90
CA THR A 65 7.42 12.73 1.19
C THR A 65 6.46 11.67 0.67
N MET A 66 6.91 10.43 0.63
CA MET A 66 6.11 9.27 0.25
C MET A 66 6.46 8.10 1.14
N PHE A 67 5.50 7.22 1.35
CA PHE A 67 5.68 6.02 2.16
C PHE A 67 4.66 4.97 1.75
N THR A 68 4.83 3.75 2.23
CA THR A 68 3.90 2.67 2.01
C THR A 68 3.33 2.14 3.32
N SER A 69 2.22 1.40 3.23
CA SER A 69 1.84 0.47 4.30
C SER A 69 2.87 -0.66 4.42
N ALA A 70 2.72 -1.49 5.45
CA ALA A 70 3.34 -2.81 5.47
C ALA A 70 2.71 -3.73 4.40
N PRO A 71 3.33 -4.90 4.10
CA PRO A 71 2.73 -5.87 3.19
C PRO A 71 1.30 -6.25 3.59
N SER A 72 0.42 -6.34 2.60
CA SER A 72 -0.98 -6.64 2.82
C SER A 72 -1.18 -8.11 3.14
N ASN A 73 -2.00 -8.36 4.15
CA ASN A 73 -2.39 -9.67 4.64
C ASN A 73 -3.91 -9.71 4.83
N LEU A 74 -4.47 -10.92 4.82
CA LEU A 74 -5.91 -11.07 4.94
C LEU A 74 -6.30 -11.06 6.42
N MET A 75 -7.27 -10.22 6.79
CA MET A 75 -7.88 -10.21 8.11
C MET A 75 -9.35 -10.58 7.96
N THR A 76 -9.79 -11.61 8.69
CA THR A 76 -11.07 -12.27 8.46
C THR A 76 -11.82 -12.58 9.75
N ARG A 77 -13.15 -12.74 9.61
CA ARG A 77 -14.04 -13.24 10.68
C ARG A 77 -13.76 -14.68 11.08
N GLU A 78 -13.31 -15.50 10.13
CA GLU A 78 -13.05 -16.93 10.30
C GLU A 78 -11.63 -17.27 9.84
N GLN A 79 -11.02 -18.30 10.41
CA GLN A 79 -9.66 -18.68 10.06
C GLN A 79 -9.56 -19.18 8.62
N ILE A 80 -8.67 -18.57 7.84
CA ILE A 80 -8.33 -18.98 6.48
C ILE A 80 -6.97 -19.66 6.51
N THR A 81 -6.91 -20.88 5.99
CA THR A 81 -5.71 -21.72 5.93
C THR A 81 -5.39 -22.17 4.50
N THR A 82 -6.35 -22.04 3.58
CA THR A 82 -6.19 -22.37 2.15
C THR A 82 -6.80 -21.28 1.27
N LEU A 83 -6.33 -21.17 0.02
CA LEU A 83 -6.91 -20.21 -0.95
C LEU A 83 -8.34 -20.54 -1.37
N ASP A 84 -8.78 -21.79 -1.21
CA ASP A 84 -10.15 -22.16 -1.56
C ASP A 84 -11.19 -21.53 -0.66
N GLN A 85 -10.86 -21.28 0.61
CA GLN A 85 -11.78 -20.69 1.60
C GLN A 85 -12.14 -19.22 1.29
N ILE A 86 -11.37 -18.54 0.44
CA ILE A 86 -11.63 -17.13 0.08
C ILE A 86 -12.44 -17.00 -1.21
N LYS A 87 -12.70 -18.10 -1.93
CA LYS A 87 -13.42 -18.07 -3.21
C LYS A 87 -14.86 -17.59 -3.05
N GLY A 88 -15.25 -16.59 -3.83
CA GLY A 88 -16.59 -16.03 -3.81
C GLY A 88 -16.94 -15.20 -2.57
N VAL A 89 -15.97 -14.97 -1.67
CA VAL A 89 -16.20 -14.22 -0.42
C VAL A 89 -15.88 -12.74 -0.62
N GLU A 90 -16.75 -11.87 -0.11
CA GLU A 90 -16.58 -10.43 -0.18
C GLU A 90 -15.52 -9.92 0.80
N TYR A 91 -14.43 -9.35 0.29
CA TYR A 91 -13.39 -8.72 1.10
C TYR A 91 -13.16 -7.28 0.66
N ARG A 92 -12.92 -6.42 1.65
CA ARG A 92 -12.56 -5.03 1.35
C ARG A 92 -11.15 -4.93 0.81
N ALA A 93 -11.00 -4.17 -0.27
CA ALA A 93 -9.72 -3.74 -0.82
C ALA A 93 -9.89 -2.42 -1.59
N SER A 94 -8.84 -1.98 -2.27
CA SER A 94 -8.89 -0.91 -3.28
C SER A 94 -7.68 -1.05 -4.21
N GLY A 95 -7.72 -0.42 -5.39
CA GLY A 95 -6.59 -0.40 -6.32
C GLY A 95 -6.08 -1.80 -6.67
N ILE A 96 -4.76 -2.00 -6.61
CA ILE A 96 -4.15 -3.30 -6.93
C ILE A 96 -4.59 -4.40 -5.98
N ALA A 97 -4.83 -4.13 -4.69
CA ALA A 97 -5.33 -5.14 -3.77
C ALA A 97 -6.72 -5.70 -4.17
N SER A 98 -7.57 -4.92 -4.84
CA SER A 98 -8.82 -5.45 -5.39
C SER A 98 -8.56 -6.46 -6.50
N LYS A 99 -7.61 -6.16 -7.39
CA LYS A 99 -7.18 -7.11 -8.44
C LYS A 99 -6.52 -8.36 -7.84
N VAL A 100 -5.76 -8.22 -6.77
CA VAL A 100 -5.17 -9.35 -6.02
C VAL A 100 -6.29 -10.29 -5.55
N LEU A 101 -7.30 -9.77 -4.85
CA LEU A 101 -8.43 -10.58 -4.38
C LEU A 101 -9.18 -11.26 -5.52
N GLU A 102 -9.51 -10.51 -6.59
CA GLU A 102 -10.20 -11.05 -7.77
C GLU A 102 -9.43 -12.21 -8.40
N ARG A 103 -8.12 -12.05 -8.60
CA ARG A 103 -7.26 -13.09 -9.18
C ARG A 103 -7.13 -14.32 -8.28
N LEU A 104 -7.21 -14.15 -6.96
CA LEU A 104 -7.23 -15.26 -6.00
C LEU A 104 -8.61 -15.94 -5.92
N GLY A 105 -9.66 -15.34 -6.50
CA GLY A 105 -11.01 -15.89 -6.59
C GLY A 105 -12.00 -15.30 -5.58
N ALA A 106 -11.57 -14.32 -4.79
CA ALA A 106 -12.44 -13.56 -3.89
C ALA A 106 -13.22 -12.47 -4.64
N VAL A 107 -14.21 -11.89 -3.96
CA VAL A 107 -15.02 -10.78 -4.50
C VAL A 107 -14.54 -9.47 -3.83
N PRO A 108 -13.77 -8.62 -4.52
CA PRO A 108 -13.31 -7.37 -3.93
C PRO A 108 -14.45 -6.35 -3.82
N VAL A 109 -14.61 -5.74 -2.64
CA VAL A 109 -15.48 -4.57 -2.44
C VAL A 109 -14.58 -3.34 -2.25
N SER A 110 -14.59 -2.44 -3.23
CA SER A 110 -13.72 -1.26 -3.24
C SER A 110 -14.29 -0.13 -2.39
N MET A 111 -13.56 0.28 -1.33
CA MET A 111 -13.92 1.44 -0.50
C MET A 111 -12.71 2.01 0.27
N PRO A 112 -12.71 3.31 0.61
CA PRO A 112 -11.66 3.89 1.44
C PRO A 112 -11.72 3.36 2.88
N MET A 113 -10.59 3.41 3.59
CA MET A 113 -10.46 2.83 4.95
C MET A 113 -11.51 3.31 5.98
N PRO A 114 -11.92 4.59 6.00
CA PRO A 114 -12.92 5.07 6.96
C PRO A 114 -14.30 4.40 6.85
N ASP A 115 -14.67 3.84 5.69
CA ASP A 115 -15.98 3.24 5.46
C ASP A 115 -16.02 1.75 5.88
N VAL A 116 -14.86 1.16 6.15
CA VAL A 116 -14.69 -0.28 6.42
C VAL A 116 -15.37 -0.74 7.72
N PRO A 117 -15.33 0.00 8.85
CA PRO A 117 -16.03 -0.41 10.07
C PRO A 117 -17.53 -0.62 9.85
N GLU A 118 -18.18 0.30 9.13
CA GLU A 118 -19.61 0.21 8.83
C GLU A 118 -19.91 -0.96 7.89
N ALA A 119 -19.08 -1.15 6.86
CA ALA A 119 -19.21 -2.28 5.93
C ALA A 119 -19.05 -3.64 6.62
N LEU A 120 -18.12 -3.75 7.57
CA LEU A 120 -17.95 -4.93 8.41
C LEU A 120 -19.16 -5.15 9.31
N GLN A 121 -19.65 -4.12 10.01
CA GLN A 121 -20.82 -4.23 10.89
C GLN A 121 -22.08 -4.67 10.14
N LYS A 122 -22.32 -4.10 8.96
CA LYS A 122 -23.44 -4.47 8.08
C LYS A 122 -23.25 -5.80 7.36
N GLY A 123 -22.07 -6.41 7.47
CA GLY A 123 -21.76 -7.70 6.85
C GLY A 123 -21.60 -7.64 5.32
N LEU A 124 -21.41 -6.45 4.75
CA LEU A 124 -21.12 -6.23 3.32
C LEU A 124 -19.79 -6.86 2.92
N VAL A 125 -18.82 -6.88 3.83
CA VAL A 125 -17.54 -7.57 3.67
C VAL A 125 -17.29 -8.49 4.87
N LYS A 126 -16.59 -9.61 4.64
CA LYS A 126 -16.23 -10.62 5.66
C LYS A 126 -14.82 -10.44 6.22
N GLY A 127 -14.13 -9.41 5.75
CA GLY A 127 -12.75 -9.10 6.09
C GLY A 127 -12.20 -8.03 5.17
N LEU A 128 -10.89 -7.86 5.25
CA LEU A 128 -10.16 -6.84 4.52
C LEU A 128 -8.75 -7.34 4.17
N LEU A 129 -8.24 -6.85 3.04
CA LEU A 129 -6.86 -7.06 2.60
C LEU A 129 -6.07 -5.75 2.72
N THR A 130 -5.20 -5.66 3.72
CA THR A 130 -4.31 -4.51 3.98
C THR A 130 -3.26 -4.89 5.03
N SER A 131 -2.44 -3.95 5.52
CA SER A 131 -1.47 -4.20 6.59
C SER A 131 -2.15 -4.38 7.96
N MET A 132 -1.50 -5.06 8.90
CA MET A 132 -2.17 -5.60 10.11
C MET A 132 -2.15 -4.66 11.34
N GLU A 133 -1.63 -3.44 11.23
CA GLU A 133 -1.75 -2.42 12.29
C GLU A 133 -3.19 -2.03 12.58
N VAL A 134 -4.05 -2.07 11.56
CA VAL A 134 -5.45 -1.67 11.66
C VAL A 134 -6.27 -2.57 12.60
N LEU A 135 -5.77 -3.79 12.88
CA LEU A 135 -6.36 -4.68 13.88
C LEU A 135 -6.46 -3.99 15.25
N LYS A 136 -5.40 -3.26 15.63
CA LYS A 136 -5.32 -2.50 16.87
C LYS A 136 -5.81 -1.06 16.66
N ASP A 137 -5.25 -0.35 15.68
CA ASP A 137 -5.44 1.09 15.51
C ASP A 137 -6.89 1.47 15.20
N MET A 138 -7.58 0.60 14.45
CA MET A 138 -9.00 0.75 14.11
C MET A 138 -9.87 -0.29 14.81
N ASN A 139 -9.30 -1.05 15.76
CA ASN A 139 -9.96 -2.12 16.49
C ASN A 139 -10.65 -3.16 15.57
N PHE A 140 -10.14 -3.37 14.35
CA PHE A 140 -10.73 -4.36 13.44
C PHE A 140 -10.64 -5.79 13.97
N ALA A 141 -9.77 -6.07 14.93
CA ALA A 141 -9.72 -7.37 15.59
C ALA A 141 -11.05 -7.76 16.27
N GLU A 142 -11.91 -6.80 16.63
CA GLU A 142 -13.27 -7.09 17.14
C GLU A 142 -14.17 -7.76 16.09
N PHE A 143 -13.96 -7.45 14.81
CA PHE A 143 -14.73 -8.01 13.70
C PHE A 143 -13.98 -9.12 12.96
N CYS A 144 -12.65 -9.01 12.88
CA CYS A 144 -11.77 -9.84 12.07
C CYS A 144 -10.55 -10.29 12.89
N PRO A 145 -10.73 -11.17 13.87
CA PRO A 145 -9.65 -11.58 14.78
C PRO A 145 -8.67 -12.56 14.14
N TYR A 146 -8.92 -13.10 12.94
CA TYR A 146 -8.02 -14.05 12.28
C TYR A 146 -7.17 -13.36 11.23
N GLN A 147 -5.88 -13.71 11.15
CA GLN A 147 -4.94 -13.16 10.17
C GLN A 147 -4.33 -14.28 9.33
N THR A 148 -4.25 -14.07 8.02
CA THR A 148 -3.58 -14.98 7.07
C THR A 148 -2.44 -14.23 6.37
N ILE A 149 -1.22 -14.71 6.57
CA ILE A 149 -0.02 -14.15 5.98
C ILE A 149 0.08 -14.57 4.52
N GLY A 150 0.06 -13.57 3.64
CA GLY A 150 0.32 -13.71 2.21
C GLY A 150 1.32 -12.71 1.67
N ASN A 151 1.69 -11.67 2.44
CA ASN A 151 2.65 -10.62 2.06
C ASN A 151 2.47 -10.14 0.61
N PHE A 152 1.23 -9.81 0.25
CA PHE A 152 0.87 -9.60 -1.15
C PHE A 152 1.43 -8.29 -1.71
N GLN A 153 0.72 -7.20 -1.50
CA GLN A 153 1.04 -5.88 -2.05
C GLN A 153 1.08 -4.83 -0.94
N VAL A 154 1.67 -3.66 -1.20
CA VAL A 154 1.72 -2.54 -0.26
C VAL A 154 0.90 -1.36 -0.80
N TYR A 155 0.18 -0.65 0.07
CA TYR A 155 -0.50 0.57 -0.32
C TYR A 155 0.48 1.75 -0.36
N THR A 156 0.45 2.56 -1.42
CA THR A 156 1.31 3.74 -1.54
C THR A 156 0.61 5.01 -1.09
N PHE A 157 1.37 5.90 -0.45
CA PHE A 157 0.90 7.19 0.07
C PHE A 157 1.85 8.31 -0.33
N ALA A 158 1.28 9.48 -0.59
CA ALA A 158 2.03 10.71 -0.83
C ALA A 158 1.54 11.81 0.11
N VAL A 159 2.49 12.48 0.78
CA VAL A 159 2.23 13.76 1.42
C VAL A 159 2.51 14.83 0.40
N ILE A 160 1.47 15.56 0.03
CA ILE A 160 1.52 16.58 -1.02
C ILE A 160 1.20 17.95 -0.45
N MET A 161 1.77 18.98 -1.07
CA MET A 161 1.58 20.37 -0.72
C MET A 161 1.11 21.16 -1.95
N ASN A 162 0.24 22.14 -1.74
CA ASN A 162 -0.17 23.08 -2.77
C ASN A 162 1.06 23.84 -3.31
N LEU A 163 1.19 23.94 -4.63
CA LEU A 163 2.36 24.61 -5.24
C LEU A 163 2.47 26.10 -4.88
N LYS A 164 1.36 26.82 -4.74
CA LYS A 164 1.41 28.25 -4.35
C LYS A 164 1.89 28.40 -2.91
N ALA A 165 1.43 27.54 -2.01
CA ALA A 165 1.89 27.51 -0.63
C ALA A 165 3.37 27.10 -0.53
N TRP A 166 3.81 26.10 -1.30
CA TRP A 166 5.22 25.75 -1.38
C TRP A 166 6.09 26.93 -1.86
N ASN A 167 5.68 27.55 -2.97
CA ASN A 167 6.43 28.65 -3.58
C ASN A 167 6.45 29.94 -2.73
N SER A 168 5.58 30.08 -1.73
CA SER A 168 5.63 31.20 -0.79
C SER A 168 6.59 30.98 0.38
N LEU A 169 7.08 29.75 0.58
CA LEU A 169 8.06 29.45 1.61
C LEU A 169 9.44 30.03 1.23
N PRO A 170 10.19 30.59 2.21
CA PRO A 170 11.60 30.92 2.05
C PRO A 170 12.44 29.71 1.60
N GLN A 171 13.52 29.95 0.85
CA GLN A 171 14.35 28.89 0.26
C GLN A 171 15.00 27.98 1.31
N ASP A 172 15.38 28.52 2.46
CA ASP A 172 15.91 27.75 3.60
C ASP A 172 14.86 26.79 4.16
N ILE A 173 13.59 27.22 4.24
CA ILE A 173 12.48 26.35 4.66
C ILE A 173 12.16 25.28 3.62
N GLN A 174 12.16 25.64 2.32
CA GLN A 174 12.01 24.65 1.24
C GLN A 174 13.10 23.58 1.34
N LYS A 175 14.35 23.99 1.55
CA LYS A 175 15.47 23.06 1.70
C LYS A 175 15.28 22.12 2.89
N ILE A 176 14.85 22.62 4.05
CA ILE A 176 14.59 21.79 5.24
C ILE A 176 13.55 20.70 4.92
N LEU A 177 12.46 21.06 4.24
CA LEU A 177 11.41 20.11 3.89
C LEU A 177 11.86 19.09 2.84
N ASP A 178 12.68 19.51 1.87
CA ASP A 178 13.26 18.62 0.87
C ASP A 178 14.27 17.64 1.50
N ASP A 179 15.14 18.12 2.39
CA ASP A 179 16.10 17.29 3.11
C ASP A 179 15.40 16.25 4.02
N LEU A 180 14.26 16.62 4.62
CA LEU A 180 13.46 15.74 5.48
C LEU A 180 12.75 14.62 4.71
N ALA A 181 12.52 14.79 3.41
CA ALA A 181 11.69 13.89 2.61
C ALA A 181 12.10 12.40 2.68
N PRO A 182 13.37 12.02 2.45
CA PRO A 182 13.82 10.63 2.58
C PRO A 182 13.88 10.14 4.03
N GLU A 183 14.23 11.01 4.99
CA GLU A 183 14.23 10.66 6.42
C GLU A 183 12.82 10.30 6.90
N GLN A 184 11.82 11.07 6.47
CA GLN A 184 10.43 10.84 6.82
C GLN A 184 9.88 9.56 6.16
N ALA A 185 10.29 9.26 4.93
CA ALA A 185 9.93 8.01 4.25
C ALA A 185 10.45 6.79 5.02
N LEU A 186 11.74 6.79 5.37
CA LEU A 186 12.37 5.71 6.14
C LEU A 186 11.80 5.60 7.56
N TRP A 187 11.62 6.73 8.24
CA TRP A 187 11.06 6.75 9.59
C TRP A 187 9.65 6.15 9.62
N THR A 188 8.81 6.51 8.65
CA THR A 188 7.44 6.01 8.56
C THR A 188 7.43 4.51 8.32
N GLY A 189 8.26 4.01 7.41
CA GLY A 189 8.38 2.57 7.16
C GLY A 189 8.89 1.80 8.38
N ARG A 190 9.90 2.31 9.10
CA ARG A 190 10.42 1.67 10.33
C ARG A 190 9.40 1.64 11.45
N TYR A 191 8.70 2.76 11.64
CA TYR A 191 7.58 2.84 12.56
C TYR A 191 6.54 1.77 12.21
N MET A 192 6.20 1.67 10.92
CA MET A 192 5.18 0.76 10.46
C MET A 192 5.56 -0.72 10.70
N ASP A 193 6.77 -1.11 10.32
CA ASP A 193 7.25 -2.49 10.51
C ASP A 193 7.22 -2.90 11.99
N GLY A 194 7.67 -2.03 12.89
CA GLY A 194 7.61 -2.27 14.34
C GLY A 194 6.19 -2.26 14.89
N HIS A 195 5.34 -1.35 14.41
CA HIS A 195 3.98 -1.18 14.91
C HIS A 195 3.05 -2.34 14.50
N VAL A 196 3.27 -2.96 13.34
CA VAL A 196 2.57 -4.22 12.97
C VAL A 196 2.83 -5.30 14.01
N GLN A 197 4.07 -5.47 14.50
CA GLN A 197 4.38 -6.45 15.54
C GLN A 197 3.65 -6.14 16.86
N ASN A 198 3.60 -4.86 17.24
CA ASN A 198 2.85 -4.41 18.42
C ASN A 198 1.35 -4.66 18.30
N SER A 199 0.79 -4.49 17.10
CA SER A 199 -0.61 -4.79 16.79
C SER A 199 -0.89 -6.29 16.94
N LEU A 200 -0.06 -7.14 16.33
CA LEU A 200 -0.21 -8.59 16.39
C LEU A 200 -0.06 -9.15 17.81
N ALA A 201 0.91 -8.65 18.58
CA ALA A 201 1.07 -9.04 19.98
C ALA A 201 -0.17 -8.67 20.82
N TRP A 202 -0.74 -7.49 20.59
CA TRP A 202 -1.97 -7.05 21.25
C TRP A 202 -3.18 -7.91 20.84
N VAL A 203 -3.29 -8.29 19.56
CA VAL A 203 -4.35 -9.19 19.10
C VAL A 203 -4.25 -10.54 19.79
N HIS A 204 -3.04 -11.10 19.87
CA HIS A 204 -2.79 -12.37 20.55
C HIS A 204 -3.20 -12.32 22.03
N GLU A 205 -2.79 -11.26 22.75
CA GLU A 205 -3.13 -11.08 24.15
C GLU A 205 -4.64 -10.95 24.39
N LYS A 206 -5.34 -10.18 23.53
CA LYS A 206 -6.75 -9.83 23.75
C LYS A 206 -7.75 -10.85 23.18
N TYR A 207 -7.43 -11.47 22.04
CA TYR A 207 -8.34 -12.34 21.31
C TYR A 207 -7.86 -13.79 21.22
N GLY A 208 -6.62 -14.09 21.62
CA GLY A 208 -6.06 -15.45 21.61
C GLY A 208 -5.76 -15.99 20.22
N THR A 209 -5.78 -15.14 19.19
CA THR A 209 -5.50 -15.52 17.79
C THR A 209 -4.09 -15.12 17.39
N SER A 210 -3.53 -15.86 16.44
CA SER A 210 -2.21 -15.59 15.87
C SER A 210 -2.28 -15.72 14.35
N PRO A 211 -1.40 -15.03 13.60
CA PRO A 211 -1.34 -15.19 12.16
C PRO A 211 -1.02 -16.63 11.76
N VAL A 212 -1.68 -17.08 10.69
CA VAL A 212 -1.34 -18.32 10.00
C VAL A 212 -0.79 -18.03 8.62
N THR A 213 0.16 -18.83 8.16
CA THR A 213 0.70 -18.72 6.81
C THR A 213 -0.01 -19.72 5.91
N LEU A 214 -0.29 -19.31 4.68
CA LEU A 214 -0.73 -20.24 3.63
C LEU A 214 0.32 -21.33 3.41
N SER A 215 -0.11 -22.50 2.93
CA SER A 215 0.81 -23.57 2.53
C SER A 215 1.77 -23.09 1.44
N ALA A 216 2.94 -23.73 1.29
CA ALA A 216 3.87 -23.39 0.21
C ALA A 216 3.23 -23.57 -1.18
N GLU A 217 2.35 -24.56 -1.32
CA GLU A 217 1.58 -24.81 -2.54
C GLU A 217 0.56 -23.70 -2.83
N ASP A 218 -0.17 -23.24 -1.80
CA ASP A 218 -1.09 -22.11 -1.91
C ASP A 218 -0.34 -20.81 -2.25
N MET A 219 0.81 -20.56 -1.62
CA MET A 219 1.63 -19.38 -1.90
C MET A 219 2.16 -19.38 -3.34
N GLU A 220 2.59 -20.54 -3.85
CA GLU A 220 3.01 -20.68 -5.25
C GLU A 220 1.82 -20.49 -6.21
N THR A 221 0.65 -21.05 -5.86
CA THR A 221 -0.59 -20.84 -6.61
C THR A 221 -0.98 -19.36 -6.64
N ALA A 222 -0.88 -18.66 -5.51
CA ALA A 222 -1.11 -17.22 -5.44
C ALA A 222 -0.12 -16.47 -6.35
N ARG A 223 1.17 -16.78 -6.27
CA ARG A 223 2.20 -16.14 -7.12
C ARG A 223 1.90 -16.30 -8.61
N GLN A 224 1.51 -17.50 -9.05
CA GLN A 224 1.13 -17.78 -10.44
C GLN A 224 -0.12 -17.01 -10.87
N LYS A 225 -1.13 -16.94 -10.00
CA LYS A 225 -2.37 -16.19 -10.29
C LYS A 225 -2.13 -14.68 -10.36
N LEU A 226 -1.15 -14.17 -9.61
CA LEU A 226 -0.87 -12.75 -9.47
C LEU A 226 0.17 -12.22 -10.47
N SER A 227 1.02 -13.09 -11.04
CA SER A 227 2.04 -12.67 -12.02
C SER A 227 1.49 -11.86 -13.20
N PRO A 228 0.28 -12.12 -13.75
CA PRO A 228 -0.26 -11.32 -14.85
C PRO A 228 -0.55 -9.87 -14.50
N LEU A 229 -0.61 -9.50 -13.22
CA LEU A 229 -0.86 -8.11 -12.80
C LEU A 229 0.27 -7.17 -13.24
N VAL A 230 1.50 -7.68 -13.33
CA VAL A 230 2.64 -6.91 -13.84
C VAL A 230 2.46 -6.65 -15.34
N ASP A 231 2.08 -7.66 -16.12
CA ASP A 231 1.86 -7.53 -17.57
C ASP A 231 0.66 -6.61 -17.90
N GLU A 232 -0.41 -6.69 -17.11
CA GLU A 232 -1.53 -5.75 -17.20
C GLU A 232 -1.10 -4.30 -16.95
N TRP A 233 -0.28 -4.09 -15.92
CA TRP A 233 0.24 -2.76 -15.62
C TRP A 233 1.16 -2.27 -16.73
N LYS A 234 2.04 -3.12 -17.28
CA LYS A 234 2.90 -2.77 -18.42
C LYS A 234 2.07 -2.32 -19.62
N THR A 235 1.04 -3.09 -19.98
CA THR A 235 0.10 -2.76 -21.06
C THR A 235 -0.56 -1.41 -20.82
N MET A 236 -1.02 -1.14 -19.59
CA MET A 236 -1.61 0.14 -19.21
C MET A 236 -0.59 1.28 -19.31
N ALA A 237 0.62 1.10 -18.78
CA ALA A 237 1.68 2.09 -18.80
C ALA A 237 2.09 2.45 -20.24
N GLU A 238 2.24 1.45 -21.11
CA GLU A 238 2.55 1.63 -22.53
C GLU A 238 1.43 2.35 -23.29
N SER A 239 0.16 2.07 -22.97
CA SER A 239 -0.97 2.82 -23.54
C SER A 239 -0.95 4.32 -23.19
N LYS A 240 -0.21 4.70 -22.14
CA LYS A 240 0.04 6.08 -21.70
C LYS A 240 1.42 6.60 -22.09
N ALA A 241 2.13 5.90 -22.98
CA ALA A 241 3.50 6.21 -23.40
C ALA A 241 4.52 6.27 -22.25
N LEU A 242 4.28 5.53 -21.16
CA LEU A 242 5.21 5.42 -20.04
C LEU A 242 6.22 4.28 -20.29
N PRO A 243 7.50 4.44 -19.89
CA PRO A 243 8.53 3.43 -20.09
C PRO A 243 8.41 2.31 -19.05
N SER A 244 7.45 1.41 -19.25
CA SER A 244 7.06 0.34 -18.32
C SER A 244 8.25 -0.51 -17.83
N GLU A 245 9.12 -0.95 -18.73
CA GLU A 245 10.30 -1.77 -18.42
C GLU A 245 11.36 -1.00 -17.62
N ASP A 246 11.59 0.28 -17.92
CA ASP A 246 12.54 1.11 -17.18
C ASP A 246 12.07 1.30 -15.74
N ILE A 247 10.78 1.61 -15.56
CA ILE A 247 10.17 1.77 -14.23
C ILE A 247 10.31 0.47 -13.41
N LEU A 248 9.98 -0.69 -13.99
CA LEU A 248 10.12 -1.98 -13.28
C LEU A 248 11.57 -2.31 -12.96
N THR A 249 12.50 -2.04 -13.88
CA THR A 249 13.94 -2.24 -13.67
C THR A 249 14.45 -1.37 -12.52
N ARG A 250 14.02 -0.10 -12.45
CA ARG A 250 14.35 0.81 -11.33
C ARG A 250 13.79 0.30 -10.02
N ILE A 251 12.53 -0.14 -9.99
CA ILE A 251 11.92 -0.71 -8.78
C ILE A 251 12.73 -1.92 -8.29
N GLN A 252 13.09 -2.85 -9.17
CA GLN A 252 13.89 -4.03 -8.80
C GLN A 252 15.28 -3.64 -8.28
N ARG A 253 15.96 -2.70 -8.94
CA ARG A 253 17.26 -2.18 -8.51
C ARG A 253 17.18 -1.51 -7.14
N LEU A 254 16.22 -0.61 -6.94
CA LEU A 254 16.01 0.09 -5.68
C LEU A 254 15.63 -0.87 -4.56
N LYS A 255 14.77 -1.86 -4.86
CA LYS A 255 14.40 -2.91 -3.91
C LYS A 255 15.65 -3.67 -3.45
N ALA A 256 16.47 -4.18 -4.36
CA ALA A 256 17.69 -4.90 -4.02
C ALA A 256 18.69 -4.06 -3.20
N LYS A 257 18.82 -2.76 -3.53
CA LYS A 257 19.60 -1.79 -2.75
C LYS A 257 19.10 -1.71 -1.31
N TYR A 258 17.81 -1.42 -1.11
CA TYR A 258 17.27 -1.19 0.22
C TYR A 258 17.10 -2.46 1.05
N GLU A 259 16.85 -3.62 0.44
CA GLU A 259 16.94 -4.91 1.12
C GLU A 259 18.37 -5.20 1.62
N THR A 260 19.40 -4.68 0.96
CA THR A 260 20.79 -4.83 1.44
C THR A 260 21.14 -3.80 2.53
N GLU A 261 20.65 -2.57 2.40
CA GLU A 261 20.96 -1.47 3.31
C GLU A 261 20.18 -1.51 4.63
N LEU A 262 18.99 -2.11 4.64
CA LEU A 262 18.04 -2.06 5.77
C LEU A 262 17.82 -3.39 6.49
N ASN A 263 18.34 -4.51 5.95
CA ASN A 263 18.32 -5.83 6.61
C ASN A 263 19.52 -6.04 7.54
#